data_AF-A0A7W1JBC9-F1
#
_entry.id   AF-A0A7W1JBC9-F1
#
_cell.length_a   1.000
_cell.length_b   1.000
_cell.length_c   1.000
_cell.angle_alpha   90.00
_cell.angle_beta   90.00
_cell.angle_gamma   90.00
#
_symmetry.space_group_name_H-M   'P 1'
#
loop_
_entity.id
_entity.type
_entity.pdbx_description
1 polymer ?
#
loop_
_entity_poly.entity_id
_entity_poly.type
_entity_poly.pdbx_seq_one_letter_code
_entity_poly.pdbx_strand_id
1 'polypeptide(L)'
;MPARRKVYQVEFTTSAGVRLEFGSDGWRVLNIRQLGERDRVQALELLDQVQALAEAALVEPFDRNPLLTRAEHVSTSLGLRITHRRSKEVKDPS
;
A
#
# COMPACT_ATOMS: atom_id res chain seq x y z
N MET A 1 7.42 2.80 28.94
CA MET A 1 7.50 1.71 27.94
C MET A 1 7.59 2.32 26.56
N PRO A 2 8.37 1.76 25.62
CA PRO A 2 8.51 2.34 24.29
C PRO A 2 7.16 2.31 23.56
N ALA A 3 6.70 3.50 23.17
CA ALA A 3 5.54 3.70 22.32
C ALA A 3 5.69 2.89 21.01
N ARG A 4 4.84 1.90 20.77
CA ARG A 4 4.83 1.14 19.52
C ARG A 4 4.04 1.91 18.47
N ARG A 5 4.68 2.20 17.32
CA ARG A 5 4.03 2.85 16.17
C ARG A 5 3.62 1.80 15.16
N LYS A 6 2.32 1.69 14.87
CA LYS A 6 1.79 0.80 13.84
C LYS A 6 1.51 1.61 12.58
N VAL A 7 2.07 1.19 11.45
CA VAL A 7 1.73 1.79 10.15
C VAL A 7 0.33 1.31 9.78
N TYR A 8 -0.55 2.24 9.43
CA TYR A 8 -1.94 1.92 9.06
C TYR A 8 -2.27 2.34 7.62
N GLN A 9 -1.39 3.10 6.97
CA GLN A 9 -1.58 3.54 5.60
C GLN A 9 -0.23 3.79 4.94
N VAL A 10 -0.10 3.36 3.68
CA VAL A 10 1.05 3.61 2.82
C VAL A 10 0.57 4.16 1.48
N GLU A 11 1.18 5.25 1.02
CA GLU A 11 0.91 5.83 -0.31
C GLU A 11 2.06 5.52 -1.27
N PHE A 12 1.72 5.29 -2.52
CA PHE A 12 2.64 4.95 -3.59
C PHE A 12 2.44 5.87 -4.79
N THR A 13 3.47 5.99 -5.61
CA THR A 13 3.38 6.69 -6.88
C THR A 13 4.13 5.93 -7.96
N THR A 14 3.50 5.79 -9.12
CA THR A 14 4.11 5.21 -10.32
C THR A 14 4.94 6.25 -11.06
N SER A 15 5.81 5.83 -11.96
CA SER A 15 6.51 6.74 -12.90
C SER A 15 5.55 7.53 -13.78
N ALA A 16 4.36 6.99 -14.06
CA ALA A 16 3.28 7.65 -14.80
C ALA A 16 2.45 8.63 -13.96
N GLY A 17 2.76 8.83 -12.67
CA GLY A 17 2.04 9.77 -11.80
C GLY A 17 0.72 9.23 -11.21
N VAL A 18 0.45 7.94 -11.35
CA VAL A 18 -0.70 7.29 -10.69
C VAL A 18 -0.39 7.16 -9.20
N ARG A 19 -1.33 7.59 -8.36
CA ARG A 19 -1.20 7.52 -6.90
C ARG A 19 -2.06 6.39 -6.35
N LEU A 20 -1.43 5.48 -5.62
CA LEU A 20 -2.10 4.36 -4.96
C LEU A 20 -2.01 4.53 -3.44
N GLU A 21 -2.96 3.95 -2.73
CA GLU A 21 -2.95 3.87 -1.28
C GLU A 21 -3.25 2.44 -0.85
N PHE A 22 -2.52 1.95 0.15
CA PHE A 22 -2.83 0.74 0.89
C PHE A 22 -3.15 1.09 2.33
N GLY A 23 -4.38 0.80 2.76
CA GLY A 23 -4.88 1.10 4.10
C GLY A 23 -5.74 -0.02 4.68
N SER A 24 -6.56 0.30 5.69
CA SER A 24 -7.49 -0.65 6.32
C SER A 24 -8.52 -1.23 5.35
N ASP A 25 -8.91 -0.43 4.35
CA ASP A 25 -9.96 -0.77 3.39
C ASP A 25 -9.39 -1.49 2.15
N GLY A 26 -8.09 -1.80 2.17
CA GLY A 26 -7.37 -2.41 1.05
C GLY A 26 -6.67 -1.40 0.16
N TRP A 27 -6.50 -1.77 -1.11
CA TRP A 27 -5.80 -0.98 -2.12
C TRP A 27 -6.77 -0.10 -2.90
N ARG A 28 -6.39 1.16 -3.17
CA ARG A 28 -7.18 2.08 -4.00
C ARG A 28 -6.32 3.06 -4.79
N VAL A 29 -6.86 3.57 -5.91
CA VAL A 29 -6.28 4.66 -6.70
C VAL A 29 -6.80 6.01 -6.19
N LEU A 30 -5.91 6.90 -5.76
CA LEU A 30 -6.28 8.19 -5.15
C LEU A 30 -6.71 9.25 -6.17
N ASN A 31 -6.05 9.30 -7.33
CA ASN A 31 -6.25 10.34 -8.34
C ASN A 31 -7.09 9.89 -9.54
N ILE A 32 -7.86 8.79 -9.42
CA ILE A 32 -8.55 8.18 -10.57
C ILE A 32 -9.44 9.17 -11.36
N ARG A 33 -10.09 10.11 -10.68
CA ARG A 33 -10.96 11.12 -11.32
C ARG A 33 -10.18 12.15 -12.14
N GLN A 34 -8.90 12.38 -11.80
CA GLN A 34 -8.02 13.34 -12.48
C GLN A 34 -7.31 12.71 -13.69
N LEU A 35 -7.31 11.39 -13.80
CA LEU A 35 -6.71 10.65 -14.90
C LEU A 35 -7.61 10.72 -16.15
N GLY A 36 -6.99 10.77 -17.33
CA GLY A 36 -7.66 10.54 -18.60
C GLY A 36 -8.10 9.09 -18.75
N GLU A 37 -8.97 8.80 -19.72
CA GLU A 37 -9.55 7.45 -19.90
C GLU A 37 -8.49 6.35 -20.02
N ARG A 38 -7.45 6.57 -20.84
CA ARG A 38 -6.35 5.62 -21.01
C ARG A 38 -5.61 5.35 -19.70
N ASP A 39 -5.28 6.40 -18.95
CA ASP A 39 -4.54 6.28 -17.69
C ASP A 39 -5.42 5.66 -16.60
N ARG A 40 -6.73 5.85 -16.64
CA ARG A 40 -7.67 5.17 -15.73
C ARG A 40 -7.67 3.67 -15.95
N VAL A 41 -7.72 3.20 -17.19
CA VAL A 41 -7.67 1.78 -17.50
C VAL A 41 -6.36 1.18 -16.98
N GLN A 42 -5.23 1.81 -17.28
CA GLN A 42 -3.92 1.36 -16.78
C GLN A 42 -3.84 1.37 -15.25
N ALA A 43 -4.41 2.38 -14.59
CA ALA A 43 -4.43 2.46 -13.13
C ALA A 43 -5.28 1.35 -12.50
N LEU A 44 -6.38 0.95 -13.14
CA LEU A 44 -7.22 -0.17 -12.69
C LEU A 44 -6.54 -1.52 -12.92
N GLU A 45 -5.89 -1.72 -14.07
CA GLU A 45 -5.07 -2.91 -14.33
C GLU A 45 -3.92 -3.04 -13.31
N LEU A 46 -3.25 -1.93 -13.02
CA LEU A 46 -2.21 -1.90 -11.99
C LEU A 46 -2.77 -2.21 -10.61
N LEU A 47 -3.97 -1.71 -10.28
CA LEU A 47 -4.62 -1.99 -9.01
C LEU A 47 -4.87 -3.49 -8.84
N ASP A 48 -5.33 -4.16 -9.89
CA ASP A 48 -5.58 -5.60 -9.91
C ASP A 48 -4.27 -6.40 -9.69
N GLN A 49 -3.20 -6.04 -10.41
CA GLN A 49 -1.86 -6.64 -10.23
C GLN A 49 -1.33 -6.47 -8.80
N VAL A 50 -1.50 -5.28 -8.24
CA VAL A 50 -1.09 -4.96 -6.87
C VAL A 50 -1.85 -5.81 -5.86
N GLN A 51 -3.17 -5.98 -6.04
CA GLN A 51 -3.99 -6.81 -5.15
C GLN A 51 -3.56 -8.27 -5.21
N ALA A 52 -3.37 -8.83 -6.40
CA ALA A 52 -2.91 -10.21 -6.58
C ALA A 52 -1.53 -10.46 -5.91
N LEU A 53 -0.58 -9.53 -6.08
CA LEU A 53 0.73 -9.63 -5.43
C LEU A 53 0.65 -9.51 -3.92
N ALA A 54 -0.18 -8.60 -3.40
CA ALA A 54 -0.35 -8.42 -1.97
C ALA A 54 -0.98 -9.65 -1.30
N GLU A 55 -1.88 -10.35 -2.00
CA GLU A 55 -2.47 -11.60 -1.54
C GLU A 55 -1.45 -12.75 -1.55
N ALA A 56 -0.59 -12.84 -2.57
CA ALA A 56 0.49 -13.83 -2.61
C ALA A 56 1.52 -13.64 -1.48
N ALA A 57 1.69 -12.41 -0.97
CA ALA A 57 2.62 -12.08 0.11
C ALA A 57 2.13 -12.42 1.53
N LEU A 58 0.98 -13.08 1.70
CA LEU A 58 0.35 -13.41 3.00
C LEU A 58 1.09 -14.47 3.85
N VAL A 59 2.35 -14.79 3.57
CA VAL A 59 2.94 -16.09 3.95
C VAL A 59 3.42 -16.21 5.40
N GLU A 60 3.62 -15.13 6.17
CA GLU A 60 4.19 -15.27 7.53
C GLU A 60 3.33 -14.73 8.67
N PRO A 61 2.89 -15.60 9.63
CA PRO A 61 2.03 -15.21 10.75
C PRO A 61 2.74 -14.39 11.85
N PHE A 62 4.07 -14.17 11.76
CA PHE A 62 4.87 -13.51 12.80
C PHE A 62 5.20 -12.05 12.50
N ASP A 63 4.68 -11.49 11.42
CA ASP A 63 5.03 -10.13 11.03
C ASP A 63 4.37 -9.09 11.95
N ARG A 64 5.19 -8.27 12.59
CA ARG A 64 4.76 -7.22 13.52
C ARG A 64 4.11 -6.04 12.79
N ASN A 65 4.37 -5.88 11.49
CA ASN A 65 3.77 -4.82 10.67
C ASN A 65 3.41 -5.34 9.27
N PRO A 66 2.39 -6.21 9.17
CA PRO A 66 2.07 -6.91 7.93
C PRO A 66 1.66 -5.96 6.80
N LEU A 67 1.16 -4.77 7.13
CA LEU A 67 0.82 -3.75 6.15
C LEU A 67 2.08 -3.19 5.48
N LEU A 68 3.09 -2.84 6.27
CA LEU A 68 4.34 -2.30 5.74
C LEU A 68 5.10 -3.33 4.91
N THR A 69 5.16 -4.58 5.36
CA THR A 69 5.86 -5.65 4.62
C THR A 69 5.19 -5.94 3.28
N ARG A 70 3.85 -6.01 3.23
CA ARG A 70 3.13 -6.12 1.95
C ARG A 70 3.36 -4.92 1.05
N ALA A 71 3.33 -3.71 1.62
CA ALA A 71 3.62 -2.49 0.88
C ALA A 71 5.03 -2.50 0.26
N GLU A 72 6.04 -2.92 1.02
CA GLU A 72 7.42 -3.01 0.56
C GLU A 72 7.63 -4.11 -0.48
N HIS A 73 6.95 -5.26 -0.32
CA HIS A 73 6.95 -6.33 -1.30
C HIS A 73 6.37 -5.85 -2.65
N VAL A 74 5.18 -5.27 -2.64
CA VAL A 74 4.54 -4.73 -3.86
C VAL A 74 5.38 -3.63 -4.50
N SER A 75 5.92 -2.72 -3.67
CA SER A 75 6.79 -1.63 -4.14
C SER A 75 8.01 -2.15 -4.88
N THR A 76 8.64 -3.20 -4.37
CA THR A 76 9.81 -3.83 -4.99
C THR A 76 9.43 -4.60 -6.25
N SER A 77 8.37 -5.40 -6.21
CA SER A 77 7.93 -6.26 -7.32
C SER A 77 7.45 -5.46 -8.54
N LEU A 78 6.80 -4.31 -8.32
CA LEU A 78 6.22 -3.49 -9.40
C LEU A 78 6.98 -2.19 -9.66
N GLY A 79 8.09 -1.95 -8.96
CA GLY A 79 8.87 -0.71 -9.10
C GLY A 79 8.11 0.55 -8.68
N LEU A 80 7.17 0.44 -7.73
CA LEU A 80 6.43 1.59 -7.21
C LEU A 80 7.28 2.34 -6.19
N ARG A 81 7.15 3.67 -6.15
CA ARG A 81 7.79 4.48 -5.11
C ARG A 81 6.84 4.70 -3.94
N ILE A 82 7.23 4.30 -2.73
CA ILE A 82 6.53 4.70 -1.51
C ILE A 82 6.78 6.19 -1.26
N THR A 83 5.70 6.98 -1.14
CA THR A 83 5.79 8.43 -0.93
C THR A 83 5.44 8.83 0.49
N HIS A 84 4.46 8.16 1.12
CA HIS A 84 4.04 8.46 2.49
C HIS A 84 3.78 7.19 3.29
N ARG A 85 4.08 7.25 4.59
CA ARG A 85 3.78 6.21 5.58
C ARG A 85 3.10 6.87 6.77
N ARG A 86 1.83 6.55 7.02
CA ARG A 86 1.12 7.05 8.20
C ARG A 86 1.16 6.00 9.30
N SER A 87 1.55 6.44 10.50
CA SER A 87 1.62 5.58 11.67
C SER A 87 0.85 6.20 12.83
N LYS A 88 0.24 5.35 13.65
CA LYS A 88 -0.42 5.75 14.89
C LYS A 88 0.25 5.05 16.05
N GLU A 89 0.36 5.75 17.17
CA GLU A 89 0.83 5.16 18.42
C GLU A 89 -0.23 4.21 18.98
N VAL A 90 0.16 2.99 19.26
CA VAL A 90 -0.72 1.96 19.83
C VAL A 90 -0.22 1.67 21.25
N LYS A 91 -1.09 1.90 22.24
CA LYS A 91 -0.87 1.41 23.61
C LYS A 91 -1.21 -0.08 23.63
N ASP A 92 -0.28 -0.91 24.08
CA ASP A 92 -0.55 -2.31 24.38
C ASP A 92 -1.60 -2.35 25.52
N PRO A 93 -2.75 -3.03 25.34
CA PRO A 93 -3.59 -3.39 26.48
C PRO A 93 -2.82 -4.45 27.27
N SER A 94 -2.28 -4.05 28.43
CA SER A 94 -1.61 -4.97 29.37
C SER A 94 -2.60 -5.95 29.99
#